data_AF-F1LF76-F1
#
_entry.id   AF-F1LF76-F1
#
_cell.length_a   1.000
_cell.length_b   1.000
_cell.length_c   1.000
_cell.angle_alpha   90.00
_cell.angle_beta   90.00
_cell.angle_gamma   90.00
#
_symmetry.space_group_name_H-M   'P 1'
#
loop_
_entity.id
_entity.type
_entity.pdbx_description
1 polymer ?
#
loop_
_entity_poly.entity_id
_entity_poly.type
_entity_poly.pdbx_seq_one_letter_code
_entity_poly.pdbx_strand_id
1 'polypeptide(L)'
;MCLPVDVNDIGVSVVGPCSAESNRNGTLAFNSEYCKTSYTVMPIVFMVVYIAFFAVGFAPLAWALNAEFYPLWARSTGCALSTFTNWTFSLVISLTFLSLSQAITKYGVFFLYGGITVVAFFFVFLYIPETTGIGIEEVEMLFMSKQKRRKTLDSRRATATDSKFKKQNSSNE
;
A
#
# COMPACT_ATOMS: atom_id res chain seq x y z
N MET A 1 26.05 -8.68 14.84
CA MET A 1 27.08 -9.64 15.30
C MET A 1 28.32 -8.82 15.56
N CYS A 2 28.74 -8.68 16.82
CA CYS A 2 29.93 -7.90 17.18
C CYS A 2 31.16 -8.77 16.91
N LEU A 3 32.10 -8.29 16.10
CA LEU A 3 33.35 -9.00 15.84
C LEU A 3 34.29 -8.87 17.04
N PRO A 4 35.14 -9.89 17.30
CA PRO A 4 36.14 -9.84 18.35
C PRO A 4 37.16 -8.73 18.09
N VAL A 5 37.48 -7.98 19.16
CA VAL A 5 38.51 -6.92 19.20
C VAL A 5 39.86 -7.53 19.57
N ASP A 6 40.94 -7.00 19.00
CA ASP A 6 42.29 -7.40 19.39
C ASP A 6 42.62 -6.82 20.78
N VAL A 7 43.11 -7.69 21.68
CA VAL A 7 43.44 -7.32 23.06
C VAL A 7 44.68 -6.44 23.18
N ASN A 8 45.54 -6.41 22.15
CA ASN A 8 46.75 -5.58 22.13
C ASN A 8 46.52 -4.24 21.43
N ASP A 9 45.49 -4.13 20.58
CA ASP A 9 45.19 -2.90 19.85
C ASP A 9 43.68 -2.72 19.64
N ILE A 10 43.07 -2.01 20.61
CA ILE A 10 41.62 -1.79 20.74
C ILE A 10 41.02 -0.96 19.59
N GLY A 11 41.87 -0.36 18.75
CA GLY A 11 41.48 0.40 17.56
C GLY A 11 41.22 -0.45 16.32
N VAL A 12 41.54 -1.75 16.35
CA VAL A 12 41.38 -2.65 15.20
C VAL A 12 40.53 -3.86 15.57
N SER A 13 39.64 -4.25 14.67
CA SER A 13 38.97 -5.55 14.80
C SER A 13 39.88 -6.62 14.21
N VAL A 14 39.89 -7.83 14.80
CA VAL A 14 40.76 -8.94 14.37
C VAL A 14 40.50 -9.35 12.90
N VAL A 15 39.40 -8.86 12.31
CA VAL A 15 38.93 -9.24 10.98
C VAL A 15 38.77 -8.03 10.03
N GLY A 16 39.29 -6.84 10.38
CA GLY A 16 39.31 -5.65 9.50
C GLY A 16 39.49 -4.29 10.21
N PRO A 17 39.76 -3.20 9.47
CA PRO A 17 40.08 -1.90 10.06
C PRO A 17 38.84 -1.20 10.65
N CYS A 18 38.98 -0.69 11.88
CA CYS A 18 38.11 0.33 12.48
C CYS A 18 38.85 1.69 12.48
N SER A 19 38.14 2.80 12.24
CA SER A 19 38.74 4.15 12.19
C SER A 19 37.68 5.18 12.58
N ALA A 20 37.95 6.25 13.34
CA ALA A 20 39.16 6.69 14.04
C ALA A 20 38.76 7.64 15.19
N GLU A 21 39.74 7.89 16.07
CA GLU A 21 39.83 9.05 16.96
C GLU A 21 39.18 8.98 18.35
N SER A 22 39.88 8.28 19.24
CA SER A 22 40.36 8.77 20.55
C SER A 22 39.76 10.08 21.09
N ASN A 23 39.14 10.05 22.28
CA ASN A 23 39.53 11.04 23.30
C ASN A 23 39.33 10.58 24.74
N ARG A 24 40.17 11.18 25.57
CA ARG A 24 40.54 10.94 26.95
C ARG A 24 39.36 11.09 27.93
N ASN A 25 39.41 10.30 29.00
CA ASN A 25 38.74 10.51 30.29
C ASN A 25 37.20 10.55 30.33
N GLY A 26 36.50 9.74 29.53
CA GLY A 26 35.07 9.54 29.70
C GLY A 26 34.59 8.25 29.04
N THR A 27 33.82 7.46 29.78
CA THR A 27 33.10 6.23 29.39
C THR A 27 32.58 6.24 27.95
N LEU A 28 33.26 5.53 27.04
CA LEU A 28 32.75 5.27 25.69
C LEU A 28 31.89 4.00 25.72
N ALA A 29 30.58 4.23 25.74
CA ALA A 29 29.57 3.19 25.71
C ALA A 29 29.53 2.51 24.33
N PHE A 30 29.71 1.18 24.31
CA PHE A 30 29.30 0.33 23.20
C PHE A 30 27.79 0.49 23.02
N ASN A 31 27.37 1.20 21.97
CA ASN A 31 25.97 1.23 21.57
C ASN A 31 25.78 0.25 20.43
N SER A 32 24.82 -0.66 20.59
CA SER A 32 24.71 -1.91 19.85
C SER A 32 24.11 -1.79 18.46
N GLU A 33 23.97 -0.59 17.89
CA GLU A 33 22.95 -0.45 16.85
C GLU A 33 23.42 -0.07 15.44
N TYR A 34 24.48 0.71 15.20
CA TYR A 34 24.90 0.97 13.81
C TYR A 34 26.25 1.68 13.74
N CYS A 35 27.12 1.21 12.85
CA CYS A 35 28.35 1.92 12.51
C CYS A 35 27.99 3.08 11.58
N LYS A 36 28.20 4.33 12.02
CA LYS A 36 27.87 5.53 11.24
C LYS A 36 28.89 5.69 10.11
N THR A 37 28.52 5.29 8.90
CA THR A 37 29.33 5.52 7.69
C THR A 37 28.67 6.63 6.85
N SER A 38 29.40 7.30 5.96
CA SER A 38 28.80 8.27 5.02
C SER A 38 27.71 7.65 4.13
N TYR A 39 27.64 6.32 4.05
CA TYR A 39 26.65 5.59 3.25
C TYR A 39 25.39 5.23 4.04
N THR A 40 25.35 5.41 5.37
CA THR A 40 24.17 5.07 6.20
C THR A 40 22.94 5.94 5.84
N VAL A 41 23.16 7.15 5.32
CA VAL A 41 22.08 8.05 4.89
C VAL A 41 21.42 7.63 3.59
N MET A 42 22.14 6.95 2.69
CA MET A 42 21.61 6.52 1.39
C MET A 42 20.38 5.60 1.50
N PRO A 43 20.42 4.46 2.23
CA PRO A 43 19.25 3.58 2.32
C PRO A 43 18.07 4.24 3.03
N ILE A 44 18.32 5.17 3.96
CA ILE A 44 17.27 5.94 4.63
C ILE A 44 16.58 6.86 3.64
N VAL A 45 17.34 7.59 2.82
CA VAL A 45 16.77 8.47 1.78
C VAL A 45 15.97 7.64 0.76
N PHE A 46 16.50 6.52 0.28
CA PHE A 46 15.76 5.64 -0.64
C PHE A 46 14.47 5.08 -0.02
N MET A 47 14.49 4.68 1.26
CA MET A 47 13.30 4.27 2.00
C MET A 47 12.25 5.37 2.08
N VAL A 48 12.65 6.58 2.46
CA VAL A 48 11.73 7.71 2.60
C VAL A 48 11.11 8.07 1.26
N VAL A 49 11.90 8.13 0.19
CA VAL A 49 11.43 8.41 -1.16
C VAL A 49 10.46 7.33 -1.64
N TYR A 50 10.80 6.05 -1.41
CA TYR A 50 9.90 4.93 -1.73
C TYR A 50 8.56 5.04 -1.00
N ILE A 51 8.57 5.31 0.31
CA ILE A 51 7.35 5.47 1.12
C ILE A 51 6.53 6.66 0.64
N ALA A 52 7.16 7.77 0.28
CA ALA A 52 6.46 8.95 -0.23
C ALA A 52 5.72 8.66 -1.54
N PHE A 53 6.37 8.01 -2.51
CA PHE A 53 5.72 7.60 -3.76
C PHE A 53 4.61 6.58 -3.52
N PHE A 54 4.82 5.62 -2.63
CA PHE A 54 3.81 4.63 -2.28
C PHE A 54 2.57 5.26 -1.61
N ALA A 55 2.79 6.22 -0.71
CA ALA A 55 1.73 6.92 0.00
C ALA A 55 0.89 7.83 -0.91
N VAL A 56 1.51 8.50 -1.89
CA VAL A 56 0.80 9.42 -2.80
C VAL A 56 0.15 8.67 -3.97
N GLY A 57 0.79 7.62 -4.48
CA GLY A 57 0.27 6.87 -5.62
C GLY A 57 -0.56 5.67 -5.20
N PHE A 58 0.09 4.66 -4.62
CA PHE A 58 -0.50 3.33 -4.47
C PHE A 58 -1.60 3.27 -3.40
N ALA A 59 -1.41 3.95 -2.27
CA ALA A 59 -2.38 3.93 -1.18
C ALA A 59 -3.76 4.49 -1.60
N PRO A 60 -3.90 5.74 -2.08
CA PRO A 60 -5.19 6.26 -2.51
C PRO A 60 -5.74 5.51 -3.72
N LEU A 61 -4.88 5.05 -4.64
CA LEU A 61 -5.31 4.27 -5.80
C LEU A 61 -5.94 2.94 -5.41
N ALA A 62 -5.36 2.19 -4.46
CA ALA A 62 -5.92 0.92 -4.00
C ALA A 62 -7.30 1.09 -3.34
N TRP A 63 -7.50 2.17 -2.56
CA TRP A 63 -8.80 2.47 -1.96
C TRP A 63 -9.83 2.94 -2.99
N ALA A 64 -9.43 3.77 -3.96
CA ALA A 64 -10.29 4.23 -5.04
C ALA A 64 -10.72 3.07 -5.95
N LEU A 65 -9.77 2.23 -6.38
CA LEU A 65 -10.05 1.06 -7.22
C LEU A 65 -10.97 0.07 -6.52
N ASN A 66 -10.80 -0.17 -5.21
CA ASN A 66 -11.75 -0.97 -4.44
C ASN A 66 -13.17 -0.41 -4.50
N ALA A 67 -13.34 0.92 -4.49
CA ALA A 67 -14.66 1.53 -4.58
C ALA A 67 -15.24 1.45 -6.01
N GLU A 68 -14.41 1.44 -7.04
CA GLU A 68 -14.81 1.44 -8.46
C GLU A 68 -15.11 0.05 -9.02
N PHE A 69 -14.49 -1.01 -8.47
CA PHE A 69 -14.68 -2.38 -8.96
C PHE A 69 -16.07 -2.96 -8.66
N TYR A 70 -16.71 -2.50 -7.59
CA TYR A 70 -17.94 -3.13 -7.09
C TYR A 70 -19.20 -2.39 -7.55
N PRO A 71 -20.22 -3.12 -8.05
CA PRO A 71 -21.52 -2.54 -8.36
C PRO A 71 -22.21 -2.04 -7.08
N LEU A 72 -23.09 -1.04 -7.21
CA LEU A 72 -23.63 -0.25 -6.09
C LEU A 72 -24.26 -1.10 -4.96
N TRP A 73 -24.86 -2.23 -5.31
CA TRP A 73 -25.51 -3.15 -4.37
C TRP A 73 -24.55 -4.07 -3.59
N ALA A 74 -23.34 -4.32 -4.10
CA ALA A 74 -22.34 -5.20 -3.49
C ALA A 74 -21.15 -4.44 -2.88
N ARG A 75 -21.09 -3.12 -3.10
CA ARG A 75 -19.97 -2.26 -2.70
C ARG A 75 -19.61 -2.39 -1.22
N SER A 76 -20.60 -2.35 -0.32
CA SER A 76 -20.37 -2.46 1.12
C SER A 76 -19.70 -3.79 1.49
N THR A 77 -20.20 -4.91 0.96
CA THR A 77 -19.65 -6.24 1.20
C THR A 77 -18.24 -6.40 0.61
N GLY A 78 -18.01 -5.88 -0.60
CA GLY A 78 -16.70 -5.89 -1.24
C GLY A 78 -15.65 -5.08 -0.46
N CYS A 79 -15.99 -3.85 -0.06
CA CYS A 79 -15.14 -3.01 0.77
C CYS A 79 -14.85 -3.64 2.15
N ALA A 80 -15.86 -4.28 2.77
CA ALA A 80 -15.69 -4.97 4.04
C ALA A 80 -14.74 -6.18 3.93
N LEU A 81 -14.88 -6.97 2.86
CA LEU A 81 -13.99 -8.10 2.60
C LEU A 81 -12.55 -7.64 2.33
N SER A 82 -12.36 -6.59 1.53
CA SER A 82 -11.06 -5.99 1.24
C SER A 82 -10.38 -5.45 2.49
N THR A 83 -11.14 -4.78 3.36
CA THR A 83 -10.63 -4.32 4.66
C THR A 83 -10.27 -5.52 5.54
N PHE A 84 -11.14 -6.53 5.64
CA PHE A 84 -10.87 -7.72 6.43
C PHE A 84 -9.59 -8.45 5.99
N THR A 85 -9.38 -8.63 4.69
CA THR A 85 -8.16 -9.26 4.17
C THR A 85 -6.94 -8.39 4.47
N ASN A 86 -7.00 -7.07 4.26
CA ASN A 86 -5.90 -6.16 4.59
C ASN A 86 -5.45 -6.27 6.06
N TRP A 87 -6.42 -6.27 6.98
CA TRP A 87 -6.13 -6.40 8.41
C TRP A 87 -5.63 -7.81 8.76
N THR A 88 -6.18 -8.84 8.12
CA THR A 88 -5.72 -10.22 8.31
C THR A 88 -4.26 -10.38 7.87
N PHE A 89 -3.89 -9.87 6.69
CA PHE A 89 -2.50 -9.88 6.23
C PHE A 89 -1.58 -9.06 7.14
N SER A 90 -2.05 -7.93 7.66
CA SER A 90 -1.30 -7.13 8.65
C SER A 90 -1.01 -7.94 9.93
N LEU A 91 -1.96 -8.74 10.40
CA LEU A 91 -1.76 -9.66 11.53
C LEU A 91 -0.79 -10.79 11.18
N VAL A 92 -0.95 -11.42 10.01
CA VAL A 92 -0.04 -12.49 9.54
C VAL A 92 1.39 -11.99 9.45
N ILE A 93 1.62 -10.80 8.88
CA ILE A 93 2.95 -10.18 8.81
C ILE A 93 3.49 -9.94 10.21
N SER A 94 2.68 -9.40 11.14
CA SER A 94 3.11 -9.14 12.51
C SER A 94 3.54 -10.43 13.25
N LEU A 95 2.78 -11.51 13.10
CA LEU A 95 3.09 -12.81 13.70
C LEU A 95 4.33 -13.45 13.07
N THR A 96 4.40 -13.46 11.73
CA THR A 96 5.53 -14.05 10.99
C THR A 96 6.81 -13.26 11.18
N PHE A 97 6.74 -11.93 11.29
CA PHE A 97 7.89 -11.07 11.54
C PHE A 97 8.58 -11.44 12.86
N LEU A 98 7.81 -11.69 13.93
CA LEU A 98 8.38 -12.07 15.23
C LEU A 98 9.16 -13.39 15.13
N SER A 99 8.55 -14.42 14.52
CA SER A 99 9.21 -15.72 14.31
C SER A 99 10.43 -15.61 13.38
N LEU A 100 10.33 -14.84 12.30
CA LEU A 100 11.40 -14.74 11.30
C LEU A 100 12.57 -13.87 11.78
N SER A 101 12.28 -12.88 12.63
CA SER A 101 13.31 -12.03 13.27
C SER A 101 14.25 -12.83 14.17
N GLN A 102 13.75 -13.92 14.77
CA GLN A 102 14.55 -14.84 15.59
C GLN A 102 15.35 -15.84 14.74
N ALA A 103 14.88 -16.18 13.54
CA ALA A 103 15.48 -17.23 12.72
C ALA A 103 16.59 -16.75 11.77
N ILE A 104 16.43 -15.60 11.09
CA ILE A 104 17.22 -15.27 9.88
C ILE A 104 17.95 -13.92 9.91
N THR A 105 17.81 -13.14 11.00
CA THR A 105 18.35 -11.76 11.16
C THR A 105 17.50 -10.69 10.44
N LYS A 106 17.36 -9.49 11.05
CA LYS A 106 16.48 -8.39 10.59
C LYS A 106 16.66 -7.99 9.11
N TYR A 107 17.90 -8.05 8.61
CA TYR A 107 18.22 -7.70 7.23
C TYR A 107 17.62 -8.69 6.21
N GLY A 108 17.64 -9.99 6.50
CA GLY A 108 17.07 -11.00 5.60
C GLY A 108 15.54 -10.90 5.50
N VAL A 109 14.89 -10.57 6.62
CA VAL A 109 13.43 -10.35 6.68
C VAL A 109 13.01 -9.18 5.80
N PHE A 110 13.78 -8.10 5.82
CA PHE A 110 13.51 -6.91 5.02
C PHE A 110 13.56 -7.20 3.51
N PHE A 111 14.59 -7.92 3.05
CA PHE A 111 14.70 -8.31 1.63
C PHE A 111 13.59 -9.27 1.19
N LEU A 112 13.15 -10.17 2.07
CA LEU A 112 12.09 -11.13 1.77
C LEU A 112 10.75 -10.41 1.54
N TYR A 113 10.33 -9.54 2.47
CA TYR A 113 9.11 -8.76 2.31
C TYR A 113 9.20 -7.74 1.16
N GLY A 114 10.36 -7.12 0.96
CA GLY A 114 10.62 -6.25 -0.18
C GLY A 114 10.46 -6.99 -1.51
N GLY A 115 11.02 -8.19 -1.62
CA GLY A 115 10.89 -9.04 -2.81
C GLY A 115 9.45 -9.45 -3.10
N ILE A 116 8.70 -9.88 -2.09
CA ILE A 116 7.26 -10.20 -2.23
C ILE A 116 6.49 -8.99 -2.75
N THR A 117 6.79 -7.80 -2.23
CA THR A 117 6.11 -6.55 -2.65
C THR A 117 6.39 -6.23 -4.12
N VAL A 118 7.63 -6.42 -4.59
CA VAL A 118 7.99 -6.20 -6.01
C VAL A 118 7.26 -7.20 -6.91
N VAL A 119 7.21 -8.48 -6.55
CA VAL A 119 6.48 -9.49 -7.33
C VAL A 119 4.99 -9.16 -7.37
N ALA A 120 4.40 -8.76 -6.25
CA ALA A 120 3.00 -8.33 -6.19
C ALA A 120 2.75 -7.09 -7.05
N PHE A 121 3.68 -6.13 -7.07
CA PHE A 121 3.59 -4.95 -7.93
C PHE A 121 3.58 -5.32 -9.41
N PHE A 122 4.48 -6.19 -9.86
CA PHE A 122 4.49 -6.67 -11.24
C PHE A 122 3.22 -7.45 -11.58
N PHE A 123 2.73 -8.28 -10.66
CA PHE A 123 1.46 -8.99 -10.85
C PHE A 123 0.31 -8.01 -11.05
N VAL A 124 0.18 -7.00 -10.19
CA VAL A 124 -0.85 -5.96 -10.31
C VAL A 124 -0.70 -5.20 -11.62
N PHE A 125 0.51 -4.80 -12.01
CA PHE A 125 0.76 -4.06 -13.24
C PHE A 125 0.42 -4.85 -14.51
N LEU A 126 0.61 -6.17 -14.51
CA LEU A 126 0.30 -7.03 -15.67
C LEU A 126 -1.17 -7.46 -15.72
N TYR A 127 -1.79 -7.71 -14.55
CA TYR A 127 -3.14 -8.26 -14.47
C TYR A 127 -4.25 -7.22 -14.31
N ILE A 128 -3.94 -6.00 -13.87
CA ILE A 128 -4.88 -4.88 -13.88
C ILE A 128 -4.64 -4.09 -15.16
N PRO A 129 -5.34 -4.38 -16.28
CA PRO A 129 -5.42 -3.43 -17.37
C PRO A 129 -6.08 -2.15 -16.84
N GLU A 130 -5.61 -0.98 -17.27
CA GLU A 130 -6.21 0.34 -17.01
C GLU A 130 -7.75 0.27 -17.06
N THR A 131 -8.40 0.16 -15.90
CA THR A 131 -9.87 0.12 -15.77
C THR A 131 -10.47 1.52 -15.68
N THR A 132 -9.69 2.56 -16.00
CA THR A 132 -10.15 3.96 -15.97
C THR A 132 -10.98 4.23 -17.23
N GLY A 133 -12.30 3.97 -17.15
CA GLY A 133 -13.21 4.49 -18.18
C GLY A 133 -14.58 3.85 -18.33
N ILE A 134 -14.89 2.71 -17.71
CA ILE A 134 -16.25 2.15 -17.81
C ILE A 134 -17.08 2.75 -16.68
N GLY A 135 -18.01 3.63 -17.04
CA GLY A 135 -18.93 4.27 -16.09
C GLY A 135 -19.71 3.22 -15.30
N ILE A 136 -19.80 3.43 -13.98
CA ILE A 136 -20.57 2.60 -13.02
C ILE A 136 -22.02 2.38 -13.50
N GLU A 137 -22.57 3.31 -14.29
CA GLU A 137 -23.92 3.23 -14.87
C GLU A 137 -24.08 2.16 -15.98
N GLU A 138 -23.04 1.87 -16.77
CA GLU A 138 -23.12 0.84 -17.83
C GLU A 138 -23.10 -0.58 -17.23
N VAL A 139 -22.31 -0.80 -16.17
CA VAL A 139 -22.23 -2.09 -15.47
C VAL A 139 -23.56 -2.42 -14.79
N GLU A 140 -24.22 -1.43 -14.19
CA GLU A 140 -25.53 -1.61 -13.55
C GLU A 140 -26.62 -1.94 -14.59
N MET A 141 -26.59 -1.32 -15.77
CA MET A 141 -27.51 -1.65 -16.86
C MET A 141 -27.28 -3.03 -17.47
N LEU A 142 -26.04 -3.52 -17.53
CA LEU A 142 -25.75 -4.87 -18.04
C LEU A 142 -26.30 -5.96 -17.11
N PHE A 143 -26.19 -5.78 -15.78
CA PHE A 143 -26.59 -6.80 -14.78
C PHE A 143 -28.03 -6.71 -14.28
N MET A 144 -28.81 -5.67 -14.62
CA MET A 144 -30.23 -5.61 -14.30
C MET A 144 -31.05 -6.63 -15.11
N SER A 145 -31.82 -7.48 -14.42
CA SER A 145 -32.87 -8.34 -15.00
C SER A 145 -33.81 -7.51 -15.90
N LYS A 146 -34.23 -8.07 -17.04
CA LYS A 146 -35.08 -7.41 -18.05
C LYS A 146 -36.30 -6.70 -17.43
N GLN A 147 -36.90 -7.27 -16.39
CA GLN A 147 -38.07 -6.68 -15.71
C GLN A 147 -37.73 -5.40 -14.92
N LYS A 148 -36.62 -5.37 -14.17
CA LYS A 148 -36.17 -4.18 -13.44
C LYS A 148 -35.75 -3.08 -14.42
N ARG A 149 -35.09 -3.45 -15.52
CA ARG A 149 -34.68 -2.51 -16.58
C ARG A 149 -35.89 -1.79 -17.18
N ARG A 150 -36.96 -2.53 -17.48
CA ARG A 150 -38.23 -1.96 -17.99
C ARG A 150 -38.88 -1.00 -17.01
N LYS A 151 -38.99 -1.36 -15.73
CA LYS A 151 -39.58 -0.48 -14.70
C LYS A 151 -38.80 0.83 -14.52
N THR A 152 -37.46 0.77 -14.50
CA THR A 152 -36.63 1.98 -14.37
C THR A 152 -36.74 2.87 -15.61
N LEU A 153 -36.77 2.28 -16.82
CA LEU A 153 -37.00 3.01 -18.07
C LEU A 153 -38.37 3.69 -18.10
N ASP A 154 -39.43 2.99 -17.70
CA ASP A 154 -40.79 3.53 -17.66
C ASP A 154 -40.92 4.67 -16.64
N SER A 155 -40.34 4.52 -15.44
CA SER A 155 -40.28 5.62 -14.45
C SER A 155 -39.53 6.83 -14.99
N ARG A 156 -38.35 6.66 -15.62
CA ARG A 156 -37.60 7.77 -16.21
C ARG A 156 -38.38 8.48 -17.32
N ARG A 157 -39.14 7.72 -18.13
CA ARG A 157 -40.00 8.28 -19.19
C ARG A 157 -41.15 9.09 -18.62
N ALA A 158 -41.75 8.65 -17.51
CA ALA A 158 -42.79 9.38 -16.80
C ALA A 158 -42.25 10.72 -16.24
N THR A 159 -41.09 10.72 -15.58
CA THR A 159 -40.48 11.95 -15.03
C THR A 159 -40.01 12.93 -16.11
N ALA A 160 -39.51 12.41 -17.25
CA ALA A 160 -39.13 13.24 -18.41
C ALA A 160 -40.36 13.91 -19.08
N THR A 161 -41.51 13.24 -19.04
CA THR A 161 -42.76 13.78 -19.60
C THR A 161 -43.34 14.86 -18.68
N ASP A 162 -43.29 14.64 -17.36
CA ASP A 162 -43.71 15.61 -16.35
C ASP A 162 -42.86 16.89 -16.36
N SER A 163 -41.54 16.76 -16.47
CA SER A 163 -40.64 17.91 -16.58
C SER A 163 -40.83 18.71 -17.88
N LYS A 164 -41.15 18.06 -19.01
CA LYS A 164 -41.55 18.77 -20.24
C LYS A 164 -42.87 19.50 -20.07
N PHE A 165 -43.86 18.86 -19.46
CA PHE A 165 -45.17 19.46 -19.21
C PHE A 165 -45.06 20.71 -18.33
N LYS A 166 -44.27 20.65 -17.25
CA LYS A 166 -44.02 21.79 -16.37
C LYS A 166 -43.27 22.95 -17.05
N LYS A 167 -42.31 22.63 -17.92
CA LYS A 167 -41.54 23.63 -18.66
C LYS A 167 -42.37 24.36 -19.73
N GLN A 168 -43.33 23.66 -20.33
CA GLN A 168 -44.24 24.24 -21.32
C GLN A 168 -45.31 25.11 -20.65
N ASN A 169 -45.78 24.77 -19.45
CA ASN A 169 -46.74 25.59 -18.72
C ASN A 169 -46.13 26.88 -18.16
N SER A 170 -44.84 26.87 -17.80
CA SER A 170 -44.11 28.06 -17.28
C SER A 170 -43.69 29.08 -18.36
N SER A 171 -43.82 28.75 -19.66
CA SER A 171 -43.50 29.69 -20.76
C SER A 171 -44.74 30.42 -21.29
N ASN A 172 -45.93 30.10 -20.75
CA ASN A 172 -47.22 30.70 -21.12
C ASN A 172 -47.77 31.66 -20.04
N GLU A 173 -46.98 31.93 -18.99
CA GLU A 173 -47.20 33.00 -18.00
C GLU A 173 -46.25 34.18 -18.25
#